data_AF-A0A917ZIQ5-F1
#
_entry.id   AF-A0A917ZIQ5-F1
#
_cell.length_a   1.000
_cell.length_b   1.000
_cell.length_c   1.000
_cell.angle_alpha   90.00
_cell.angle_beta   90.00
_cell.angle_gamma   90.00
#
_symmetry.space_group_name_H-M   'P 1'
#
loop_
_entity.id
_entity.type
_entity.pdbx_description
1 polymer ?
#
loop_
_entity_poly.entity_id
_entity_poly.type
_entity_poly.pdbx_seq_one_letter_code
_entity_poly.pdbx_strand_id
1 'polypeptide(L)'
;MTIAPDHAECDALRYPAMRDIVERMREGVPGKLEITKEGIVHDMISPGRPHELTAARISRRLEKVMPDGLLAHTGTPDVEDMHEGVMRHPDIMVIAEADMEVRVPSTRAPSSPPSKWCRGPTPTTTGRGRHGTIRCWASPST
;
A
#
# COMPACT_ATOMS: atom_id res chain seq x y z
N MET A 1 5.97 -1.28 40.88
CA MET A 1 5.13 -0.57 39.90
C MET A 1 5.28 -1.33 38.58
N THR A 2 4.31 -2.17 38.26
CA THR A 2 4.30 -2.97 37.02
C THR A 2 3.61 -2.12 35.95
N ILE A 3 4.35 -1.70 34.93
CA ILE A 3 3.79 -1.01 33.77
C ILE A 3 3.12 -2.11 32.92
N ALA A 4 1.81 -2.01 32.72
CA ALA A 4 1.04 -2.99 31.96
C ALA A 4 1.51 -3.01 30.48
N PRO A 5 1.81 -4.19 29.89
CA PRO A 5 2.18 -4.31 28.47
C PRO A 5 0.97 -4.28 27.52
N ASP A 6 -0.24 -4.15 28.05
CA ASP A 6 -1.51 -4.46 27.38
C ASP A 6 -1.85 -3.55 26.18
N HIS A 7 -1.40 -2.30 26.17
CA HIS A 7 -1.71 -1.36 25.08
C HIS A 7 -0.87 -1.62 23.81
N ALA A 8 0.36 -2.11 23.95
CA ALA A 8 1.25 -2.35 22.80
C ALA A 8 0.87 -3.63 22.03
N GLU A 9 0.40 -4.66 22.73
CA GLU A 9 -0.09 -5.90 22.12
C GLU A 9 -1.42 -5.68 21.39
N CYS A 10 -2.31 -4.84 21.96
CA CYS A 10 -3.55 -4.43 21.33
C CYS A 10 -3.32 -3.70 19.99
N ASP A 11 -2.31 -2.81 19.92
CA ASP A 11 -1.98 -2.13 18.67
C ASP A 11 -1.36 -3.07 17.62
N ALA A 12 -0.53 -4.03 18.04
CA ALA A 12 0.07 -5.02 17.14
C ALA A 12 -0.96 -5.96 16.50
N LEU A 13 -2.05 -6.29 17.23
CA LEU A 13 -3.12 -7.16 16.75
C LEU A 13 -4.25 -6.40 16.03
N ARG A 14 -4.25 -5.07 16.10
CA ARG A 14 -5.29 -4.23 15.53
C ARG A 14 -5.38 -4.36 14.01
N TYR A 15 -4.26 -4.25 13.31
CA TYR A 15 -4.23 -4.33 11.85
C TYR A 15 -4.65 -5.71 11.33
N PRO A 16 -4.10 -6.84 11.82
CA PRO A 16 -4.58 -8.18 11.45
C PRO A 16 -6.08 -8.36 11.67
N ALA A 17 -6.63 -7.90 12.80
CA ALA A 17 -8.06 -7.99 13.06
C ALA A 17 -8.90 -7.19 12.04
N MET A 18 -8.48 -5.96 11.69
CA MET A 18 -9.14 -5.18 10.64
C MET A 18 -9.02 -5.85 9.27
N ARG A 19 -7.86 -6.44 8.94
CA ARG A 19 -7.62 -7.14 7.68
C ARG A 19 -8.53 -8.35 7.52
N ASP A 20 -8.73 -9.12 8.59
CA ASP A 20 -9.63 -10.26 8.62
C ASP A 20 -11.10 -9.85 8.43
N ILE A 21 -11.51 -8.73 9.04
CA ILE A 21 -12.85 -8.17 8.85
C ILE A 21 -13.07 -7.78 7.40
N VAL A 22 -12.14 -7.01 6.81
CA VAL A 22 -12.24 -6.58 5.41
C VAL A 22 -12.28 -7.78 4.46
N GLU A 23 -11.43 -8.78 4.70
CA GLU A 23 -11.39 -10.02 3.90
C GLU A 23 -12.74 -10.74 3.86
N ARG A 24 -13.40 -10.85 5.02
CA ARG A 24 -14.72 -11.50 5.14
C ARG A 24 -15.83 -10.69 4.51
N MET A 25 -15.71 -9.36 4.47
CA MET A 25 -16.76 -8.47 3.99
C MET A 25 -16.67 -8.17 2.49
N ARG A 26 -15.47 -8.23 1.88
CA ARG A 26 -15.22 -7.76 0.51
C ARG A 26 -16.15 -8.36 -0.56
N GLU A 27 -16.60 -9.60 -0.36
CA GLU A 27 -17.45 -10.32 -1.34
C GLU A 27 -18.94 -9.99 -1.19
N GLY A 28 -19.35 -9.51 0.00
CA GLY A 28 -20.74 -9.22 0.33
C GLY A 28 -21.09 -7.74 0.34
N VAL A 29 -20.10 -6.84 0.26
CA VAL A 29 -20.29 -5.39 0.38
C VAL A 29 -19.89 -4.69 -0.91
N PRO A 30 -20.80 -3.92 -1.55
CA PRO A 30 -20.47 -3.18 -2.76
C PRO A 30 -19.50 -2.04 -2.46
N GLY A 31 -18.62 -1.71 -3.40
CA GLY A 31 -17.61 -0.66 -3.23
C GLY A 31 -16.26 -1.18 -2.77
N LYS A 32 -15.35 -0.27 -2.40
CA LYS A 32 -13.98 -0.62 -1.99
C LYS A 32 -13.82 -0.44 -0.48
N LEU A 33 -13.12 -1.37 0.15
CA LEU A 33 -12.78 -1.31 1.58
C LEU A 33 -11.29 -1.07 1.73
N GLU A 34 -10.90 -0.05 2.47
CA GLU A 34 -9.52 0.30 2.74
C GLU A 34 -9.27 0.34 4.25
N ILE A 35 -8.05 0.07 4.67
CA ILE A 35 -7.62 0.18 6.07
C ILE A 35 -6.69 1.39 6.15
N THR A 36 -7.03 2.34 7.02
CA THR A 36 -6.18 3.47 7.39
C THR A 36 -5.78 3.34 8.85
N LYS A 37 -4.91 4.25 9.32
CA LYS A 37 -4.48 4.32 10.72
C LYS A 37 -5.67 4.57 11.67
N GLU A 38 -6.69 5.24 11.17
CA GLU A 38 -7.89 5.61 11.91
C GLU A 38 -8.93 4.48 11.93
N GLY A 39 -8.93 3.59 10.94
CA GLY A 39 -9.84 2.45 10.86
C GLY A 39 -10.16 2.00 9.44
N ILE A 40 -11.29 1.31 9.26
CA ILE A 40 -11.76 0.83 7.96
C ILE A 40 -12.56 1.95 7.27
N VAL A 41 -12.16 2.32 6.06
CA VAL A 41 -12.86 3.24 5.17
C VAL A 41 -13.61 2.43 4.12
N HIS A 42 -14.88 2.75 3.91
CA HIS A 42 -15.72 2.11 2.91
C HIS A 42 -16.16 3.10 1.84
N ASP A 43 -15.56 2.98 0.67
CA ASP A 43 -15.95 3.75 -0.51
C ASP A 43 -17.09 3.04 -1.23
N MET A 44 -18.31 3.46 -0.92
CA MET A 44 -19.55 2.94 -1.52
C MET A 44 -19.66 3.19 -3.03
N ILE A 45 -18.90 4.15 -3.56
CA ILE A 45 -18.95 4.54 -4.98
C ILE A 45 -17.85 3.80 -5.73
N SER A 46 -18.24 2.80 -6.52
CA SER A 46 -17.32 2.19 -7.48
C SER A 46 -17.00 3.19 -8.60
N PRO A 47 -15.73 3.31 -9.01
CA PRO A 47 -15.33 4.27 -10.02
C PRO A 47 -16.03 4.00 -11.36
N GLY A 48 -16.57 5.07 -11.96
CA GLY A 48 -17.22 5.02 -13.27
C GLY A 48 -16.26 5.22 -14.44
N ARG A 49 -16.75 5.07 -15.67
CA ARG A 49 -15.94 5.23 -16.90
C ARG A 49 -15.08 6.52 -16.97
N PRO A 50 -15.54 7.69 -16.50
CA PRO A 50 -14.71 8.90 -16.48
C PRO A 50 -13.49 8.79 -15.56
N HIS A 51 -13.63 8.08 -14.44
CA HIS A 51 -12.54 7.82 -13.50
C HIS A 51 -11.47 6.95 -14.16
N GLU A 52 -11.90 5.84 -14.76
CA GLU A 52 -11.01 4.92 -15.50
C GLU A 52 -10.26 5.63 -16.63
N LEU A 53 -10.94 6.49 -17.39
CA LEU A 53 -10.30 7.26 -18.46
C LEU A 53 -9.25 8.23 -17.90
N THR A 54 -9.50 8.81 -16.72
CA THR A 54 -8.57 9.72 -16.07
C THR A 54 -7.34 8.96 -15.58
N ALA A 55 -7.54 7.82 -14.93
CA ALA A 55 -6.45 6.94 -14.48
C ALA A 55 -5.55 6.52 -15.64
N ALA A 56 -6.14 6.02 -16.74
CA ALA A 56 -5.41 5.62 -17.94
C ALA A 56 -4.63 6.77 -18.59
N ARG A 57 -5.21 7.98 -18.62
CA ARG A 57 -4.52 9.17 -19.15
C ARG A 57 -3.32 9.58 -18.30
N ILE A 58 -3.42 9.46 -16.99
CA ILE A 58 -2.32 9.78 -16.08
C ILE A 58 -1.24 8.70 -16.18
N SER A 59 -1.58 7.41 -16.14
CA SER A 59 -0.64 6.30 -16.33
C SER A 59 0.16 6.47 -17.63
N ARG A 60 -0.51 6.71 -18.76
CA ARG A 60 0.15 6.97 -20.06
C ARG A 60 1.08 8.19 -20.07
N ARG A 61 0.82 9.19 -19.23
CA ARG A 61 1.71 10.37 -19.10
C ARG A 61 2.93 10.03 -18.25
N LEU A 62 2.74 9.26 -17.19
CA LEU A 62 3.83 8.79 -16.32
C LEU A 62 4.79 7.91 -17.13
N GLU A 63 4.30 6.97 -17.92
CA GLU A 63 5.13 6.10 -18.78
C GLU A 63 6.07 6.87 -19.72
N LYS A 64 5.72 8.09 -20.13
CA LYS A 64 6.56 8.91 -21.01
C LYS A 64 7.73 9.60 -20.30
N VAL A 65 7.67 9.73 -18.98
CA VAL A 65 8.62 10.53 -18.19
C VAL A 65 9.36 9.71 -17.13
N MET A 66 8.89 8.50 -16.84
CA MET A 66 9.50 7.63 -15.85
C MET A 66 10.78 6.98 -16.40
N PRO A 67 11.76 6.72 -15.53
CA PRO A 67 12.91 5.88 -15.86
C PRO A 67 12.51 4.48 -16.33
N ASP A 68 13.38 3.86 -17.13
CA ASP A 68 13.24 2.47 -17.54
C ASP A 68 13.18 1.53 -16.32
N GLY A 69 12.43 0.43 -16.45
CA GLY A 69 12.23 -0.56 -15.39
C GLY A 69 11.15 -0.21 -14.36
N LEU A 70 10.44 0.92 -14.53
CA LEU A 70 9.25 1.28 -13.75
C LEU A 70 7.99 1.21 -14.62
N LEU A 71 6.89 0.80 -14.00
CA LEU A 71 5.57 0.66 -14.62
C LEU A 71 4.55 1.54 -13.89
N ALA A 72 3.73 2.28 -14.64
CA ALA A 72 2.58 3.01 -14.10
C ALA A 72 1.35 2.12 -14.21
N HIS A 73 1.15 1.28 -13.21
CA HIS A 73 0.07 0.32 -13.15
C HIS A 73 -1.25 0.97 -12.69
N THR A 74 -2.38 0.54 -13.25
CA THR A 74 -3.73 0.98 -12.85
C THR A 74 -4.50 -0.22 -12.29
N GLY A 75 -5.08 -0.10 -11.10
CA GLY A 75 -5.78 -1.20 -10.43
C GLY A 75 -4.86 -2.05 -9.54
N THR A 76 -5.08 -3.36 -9.52
CA THR A 76 -4.36 -4.30 -8.64
C THR A 76 -2.88 -4.44 -9.02
N PRO A 77 -1.92 -4.35 -8.10
CA PRO A 77 -2.07 -4.84 -6.73
C PRO A 77 -2.41 -3.75 -5.72
N ASP A 78 -3.06 -4.18 -4.63
CA ASP A 78 -3.31 -3.32 -3.48
C ASP A 78 -2.01 -3.07 -2.71
N VAL A 79 -1.96 -1.94 -2.03
CA VAL A 79 -0.79 -1.52 -1.24
C VAL A 79 -1.07 -1.80 0.23
N GLU A 80 -0.28 -2.70 0.80
CA GLU A 80 -0.36 -3.10 2.21
C GLU A 80 0.95 -2.78 2.93
N ASP A 81 0.85 -2.06 4.05
CA ASP A 81 1.95 -1.83 5.00
C ASP A 81 1.48 -2.21 6.40
N MET A 82 1.91 -3.38 6.87
CA MET A 82 1.56 -3.90 8.18
C MET A 82 2.14 -3.07 9.33
N HIS A 83 3.29 -2.42 9.14
CA HIS A 83 3.91 -1.60 10.18
C HIS A 83 3.16 -0.30 10.38
N GLU A 84 2.68 0.28 9.27
CA GLU A 84 1.86 1.48 9.31
C GLU A 84 0.38 1.17 9.58
N GLY A 85 -0.02 -0.11 9.50
CA GLY A 85 -1.39 -0.57 9.72
C GLY A 85 -2.33 -0.13 8.62
N VAL A 86 -1.89 -0.16 7.36
CA VAL A 86 -2.60 0.44 6.22
C VAL A 86 -2.75 -0.56 5.07
N MET A 87 -3.93 -0.56 4.45
CA MET A 87 -4.24 -1.26 3.20
C MET A 87 -5.03 -0.33 2.28
N ARG A 88 -4.50 -0.04 1.08
CA ARG A 88 -5.07 0.93 0.13
C ARG A 88 -5.25 0.31 -1.24
N HIS A 89 -6.25 0.77 -1.97
CA HIS A 89 -6.55 0.36 -3.34
C HIS A 89 -6.31 1.56 -4.29
N PRO A 90 -5.05 1.96 -4.51
CA PRO A 90 -4.75 3.15 -5.32
C PRO A 90 -5.25 3.00 -6.75
N ASP A 91 -5.67 4.11 -7.36
CA ASP A 91 -6.10 4.09 -8.76
C ASP A 91 -4.93 3.94 -9.74
N ILE A 92 -3.74 4.44 -9.34
CA ILE A 92 -2.50 4.37 -10.11
C ILE A 92 -1.34 4.14 -9.15
N MET A 93 -0.46 3.20 -9.47
CA MET A 93 0.76 2.94 -8.74
C MET A 93 1.97 2.96 -9.69
N VAL A 94 3.10 3.47 -9.20
CA VAL A 94 4.39 3.33 -9.88
C VAL A 94 5.17 2.23 -9.18
N ILE A 95 5.41 1.13 -9.88
CA ILE A 95 6.04 -0.09 -9.34
C ILE A 95 7.18 -0.52 -10.24
N ALA A 96 8.23 -1.13 -9.69
CA ALA A 96 9.28 -1.72 -10.51
C ALA A 96 8.71 -2.90 -11.29
N GLU A 97 9.05 -3.00 -12.58
CA GLU A 97 8.53 -4.06 -13.45
C GLU A 97 8.88 -5.45 -12.91
N ALA A 98 10.09 -5.61 -12.38
CA ALA A 98 10.54 -6.86 -11.75
C ALA A 98 9.67 -7.32 -10.57
N ASP A 99 9.01 -6.39 -9.85
CA ASP A 99 8.13 -6.74 -8.73
C ASP A 99 6.78 -7.29 -9.22
N MET A 100 6.37 -6.96 -10.47
CA MET A 100 5.15 -7.48 -11.10
C MET A 100 5.33 -8.87 -11.72
N GLU A 101 6.57 -9.26 -12.05
CA GLU A 101 6.87 -10.59 -12.61
C GLU A 101 6.79 -11.72 -11.57
N VAL A 102 6.76 -11.37 -10.28
CA VAL A 102 6.67 -12.34 -9.18
C VAL A 102 5.26 -12.94 -9.13
N ARG A 103 5.09 -14.15 -9.66
CA ARG A 103 3.89 -14.95 -9.46
C ARG A 103 3.81 -15.39 -8.00
N VAL A 104 2.90 -14.81 -7.22
CA VAL A 104 2.51 -15.37 -5.92
C VAL A 104 1.71 -16.66 -6.17
N PRO A 105 2.16 -17.85 -5.74
CA PRO A 105 1.36 -19.06 -5.87
C PRO A 105 0.12 -18.95 -4.97
N SER A 106 -1.06 -19.20 -5.54
CA SER A 106 -2.38 -18.98 -4.93
C SER A 106 -2.71 -19.81 -3.69
N THR A 107 -1.75 -20.44 -3.01
CA THR A 107 -2.02 -21.40 -1.92
C THR A 107 -1.07 -21.29 -0.72
N ARG A 108 -0.26 -20.24 -0.59
CA ARG A 108 0.49 -20.03 0.66
C ARG A 108 0.75 -18.56 0.89
N ALA A 109 0.17 -18.03 1.97
CA ALA A 109 0.59 -16.76 2.54
C ALA A 109 2.12 -16.81 2.73
N PRO A 110 2.88 -15.82 2.24
CA PRO A 110 4.30 -15.77 2.49
C PRO A 110 4.49 -15.62 4.00
N SER A 111 5.23 -16.56 4.62
CA SER A 111 5.55 -16.57 6.06
C SER A 111 6.54 -15.46 6.47
N SER A 112 6.66 -14.42 5.65
CA SER A 112 7.46 -13.23 5.87
C SER A 112 6.90 -12.12 4.99
N PRO A 113 6.61 -10.92 5.54
CA PRO A 113 6.25 -9.80 4.70
C PRO A 113 7.41 -9.54 3.74
N PRO A 114 7.18 -9.42 2.41
CA PRO A 114 8.21 -8.95 1.51
C PRO A 114 8.72 -7.60 2.05
N SER A 115 9.98 -7.57 2.48
CA SER A 115 10.65 -6.42 3.10
C SER A 115 10.85 -5.23 2.14
N LYS A 116 10.15 -5.25 1.00
CA LYS A 116 10.33 -4.39 -0.17
C LYS A 116 9.00 -3.90 -0.70
N TRP A 117 8.16 -3.35 0.17
CA TRP A 117 7.07 -2.47 -0.28
C TRP A 117 7.32 -1.09 0.31
N CYS A 118 7.14 -0.08 -0.52
CA CYS A 118 7.62 1.30 -0.36
C CYS A 118 7.53 1.83 1.09
N ARG A 119 8.65 1.85 1.83
CA ARG A 119 8.75 2.62 3.07
C ARG A 119 8.74 4.11 2.74
N GLY A 120 7.79 4.84 3.31
CA GLY A 120 7.91 6.30 3.44
C GLY A 120 9.13 6.68 4.29
N PRO A 121 9.70 7.90 4.13
CA PRO A 121 10.84 8.31 4.93
C PRO A 121 10.47 8.36 6.41
N THR A 122 11.27 7.71 7.26
CA THR A 122 11.19 7.88 8.71
C THR A 122 11.47 9.35 9.08
N PRO A 123 10.68 9.98 9.97
CA PRO A 123 10.94 11.37 10.36
C PRO A 123 12.20 11.43 11.22
N THR A 124 13.32 11.88 10.63
CA THR A 124 14.49 12.31 11.40
C THR A 124 14.19 13.66 12.04
N THR A 125 14.16 13.67 13.37
CA THR A 125 14.14 14.87 14.21
C THR A 125 15.40 15.69 13.98
N THR A 126 15.38 16.61 13.02
CA THR A 126 16.10 17.90 13.09
C THR A 126 15.76 18.81 11.91
N GLY A 127 15.30 20.03 12.23
CA GLY A 127 15.65 21.23 11.47
C GLY A 127 14.96 21.49 10.13
N ARG A 128 13.93 22.34 10.19
CA ARG A 128 13.49 23.33 9.17
C ARG A 128 13.65 22.97 7.69
N GLY A 129 12.49 22.72 7.09
CA GLY A 129 12.12 23.08 5.72
C GLY A 129 12.54 22.05 4.68
N ARG A 130 11.58 21.59 3.86
CA ARG A 130 11.79 21.14 2.47
C ARG A 130 10.51 20.60 1.83
N HIS A 131 10.37 20.88 0.54
CA HIS A 131 9.55 20.14 -0.40
C HIS A 131 9.90 18.64 -0.32
N GLY A 132 8.88 17.80 -0.11
CA GLY A 132 9.04 16.35 -0.03
C GLY A 132 9.25 15.74 -1.42
N THR A 133 10.47 15.30 -1.71
CA THR A 133 10.77 14.40 -2.83
C THR A 133 10.94 13.00 -2.27
N ILE A 134 10.10 12.07 -2.71
CA ILE A 134 10.25 10.63 -2.44
C ILE A 134 11.52 10.16 -3.18
N ARG A 135 12.53 9.65 -2.45
CA ARG A 135 13.71 9.00 -3.03
C ARG A 135 13.71 7.53 -2.64
N CYS A 136 13.61 6.65 -3.63
CA CYS A 136 13.88 5.24 -3.47
C CYS A 136 15.40 5.03 -3.40
N TRP A 137 15.90 4.47 -2.30
CA TRP A 137 17.29 4.01 -2.20
C TRP A 137 17.33 2.52 -2.53
N ALA A 138 17.96 2.15 -3.65
CA ALA A 138 18.44 0.80 -3.85
C ALA A 138 19.76 0.66 -3.08
N SER A 139 19.83 -0.26 -2.10
CA SER A 139 21.12 -0.69 -1.58
C SER A 139 21.78 -1.62 -2.61
N PRO A 140 23.07 -1.45 -2.93
CA PRO A 140 23.78 -2.40 -3.79
C PRO A 140 24.03 -3.70 -3.00
N SER A 141 23.58 -4.82 -3.56
CA SER A 141 23.92 -6.15 -3.07
C SER A 141 25.39 -6.45 -3.38
N THR A 142 26.14 -6.90 -2.38
CA THR A 142 27.42 -7.61 -2.58
C THR A 142 27.12 -9.09 -2.82
#